data_AF-A0A3E0QHQ8-F1
#
_entry.id   AF-A0A3E0QHQ8-F1
#
_cell.length_a   1.000
_cell.length_b   1.000
_cell.length_c   1.000
_cell.angle_alpha   90.00
_cell.angle_beta   90.00
_cell.angle_gamma   90.00
#
_symmetry.space_group_name_H-M   'P 1'
#
loop_
_entity.id
_entity.type
_entity.pdbx_description
1 polymer ?
#
loop_
_entity_poly.entity_id
_entity_poly.type
_entity_poly.pdbx_seq_one_letter_code
_entity_poly.pdbx_strand_id
1 'polypeptide(L)'
;MIKASTYKVDPKGIEHRLLELSSGRSFFALYTSNSYPNSEKRYELIFGWGATEVFTEHQVVSDTLGAGWKFGFLGYELRTQFESVTQENDALGQWPHTQFFTPEVAGVLHTDGTLDIWAEDVAAAERAMREVLHAPTSRASGNTSLN
;
A
#
# COMPACT_ATOMS: atom_id res chain seq x y z
N MET A 1 -12.12 11.83 1.53
CA MET A 1 -10.71 12.25 1.54
C MET A 1 -10.51 13.44 0.60
N ILE A 2 -9.65 14.37 0.99
CA ILE A 2 -9.21 15.53 0.22
C ILE A 2 -7.87 15.24 -0.45
N LYS A 3 -7.71 15.71 -1.70
CA LYS A 3 -6.51 15.48 -2.53
C LYS A 3 -5.53 16.66 -2.47
N ALA A 4 -4.26 16.36 -2.32
CA ALA A 4 -3.12 17.24 -2.60
C ALA A 4 -2.28 16.64 -3.74
N SER A 5 -1.71 17.50 -4.59
CA SER A 5 -0.98 17.07 -5.79
C SER A 5 0.34 17.83 -5.94
N THR A 6 1.37 17.15 -6.44
CA THR A 6 2.62 17.75 -6.90
C THR A 6 3.09 17.06 -8.19
N TYR A 7 4.07 17.65 -8.87
CA TYR A 7 4.57 17.18 -10.17
C TYR A 7 6.09 17.12 -10.20
N LYS A 8 6.64 16.35 -11.16
CA LYS A 8 8.09 16.15 -11.36
C LYS A 8 8.81 15.54 -10.14
N VAL A 9 8.21 14.52 -9.55
CA VAL A 9 8.87 13.74 -8.48
C VAL A 9 9.66 12.57 -9.07
N ASP A 10 10.74 12.16 -8.39
CA ASP A 10 11.54 10.99 -8.77
C ASP A 10 10.89 9.70 -8.19
N PRO A 11 10.39 8.77 -9.03
CA PRO A 11 9.72 7.56 -8.54
C PRO A 11 10.58 6.70 -7.61
N LYS A 12 11.89 6.59 -7.87
CA LYS A 12 12.79 5.76 -7.06
C LYS A 12 13.00 6.35 -5.66
N GLY A 13 13.23 7.66 -5.59
CA GLY A 13 13.32 8.38 -4.33
C GLY A 13 12.04 8.21 -3.49
N ILE A 14 10.87 8.31 -4.12
CA ILE A 14 9.57 8.14 -3.46
C ILE A 14 9.38 6.70 -2.97
N GLU A 15 9.69 5.69 -3.78
CA GLU A 15 9.60 4.29 -3.39
C GLU A 15 10.48 3.97 -2.17
N HIS A 16 11.75 4.39 -2.19
CA HIS A 16 12.65 4.21 -1.06
C HIS A 16 12.11 4.90 0.20
N ARG A 17 11.60 6.12 0.07
CA ARG A 17 11.03 6.86 1.20
C ARG A 17 9.81 6.16 1.78
N LEU A 18 8.93 5.64 0.93
CA LEU A 18 7.76 4.87 1.35
C LEU A 18 8.16 3.58 2.09
N LEU A 19 9.20 2.88 1.62
CA LEU A 19 9.74 1.71 2.31
C LEU A 19 10.31 2.06 3.70
N GLU A 20 11.01 3.19 3.86
CA GLU A 20 11.45 3.65 5.18
C GLU A 20 10.27 3.92 6.12
N LEU A 21 9.25 4.61 5.62
CA LEU A 21 8.04 4.94 6.38
C LEU A 21 7.26 3.69 6.80
N SER A 22 7.35 2.60 6.03
CA SER A 22 6.64 1.35 6.35
C SER A 22 7.05 0.75 7.71
N SER A 23 8.32 0.90 8.11
CA SER A 23 8.87 0.28 9.32
C SER A 23 8.20 0.72 10.62
N GLY A 24 7.59 1.91 10.65
CA GLY A 24 6.91 2.47 11.82
C GLY A 24 5.39 2.36 11.78
N ARG A 25 4.81 1.60 10.84
CA ARG A 25 3.36 1.63 10.56
C ARG A 25 2.76 0.22 10.62
N SER A 26 1.67 0.07 11.39
CA SER A 26 0.96 -1.21 11.54
C SER A 26 0.12 -1.59 10.31
N PHE A 27 -0.35 -0.60 9.55
CA PHE A 27 -1.06 -0.81 8.28
C PHE A 27 -0.37 -0.01 7.19
N PHE A 28 0.21 -0.73 6.24
CA PHE A 28 0.95 -0.16 5.12
C PHE A 28 0.85 -1.10 3.91
N ALA A 29 0.58 -0.53 2.75
CA ALA A 29 0.59 -1.23 1.49
C ALA A 29 1.30 -0.38 0.43
N LEU A 30 2.16 -1.03 -0.36
CA LEU A 30 2.89 -0.45 -1.46
C LEU A 30 2.81 -1.39 -2.66
N TYR A 31 2.19 -0.91 -3.73
CA TYR A 31 2.17 -1.56 -5.03
C TYR A 31 3.08 -0.76 -5.96
N THR A 32 4.17 -1.39 -6.39
CA THR A 32 5.19 -0.77 -7.23
C THR A 32 5.22 -1.45 -8.59
N SER A 33 5.25 -0.65 -9.65
CA SER A 33 5.52 -1.15 -11.00
C SER A 33 7.01 -1.44 -11.21
N ASN A 34 7.89 -1.07 -10.26
CA ASN A 34 9.34 -1.23 -10.34
C ASN A 34 9.93 -0.73 -11.67
N SER A 35 9.41 0.41 -12.17
CA SER A 35 9.78 0.98 -13.48
C SER A 35 9.61 0.02 -14.67
N TYR A 36 8.82 -1.05 -14.55
CA TYR A 36 8.66 -2.05 -15.60
C TYR A 36 8.02 -1.41 -16.84
N PRO A 37 8.58 -1.62 -18.04
CA PRO A 37 8.04 -1.06 -19.28
C PRO A 37 6.82 -1.87 -19.72
N ASN A 38 5.63 -1.28 -19.61
CA ASN A 38 4.37 -1.87 -20.04
C ASN A 38 3.46 -0.77 -20.61
N SER A 39 2.91 -0.98 -21.81
CA SER A 39 2.02 -0.02 -22.49
C SER A 39 0.72 0.25 -21.74
N GLU A 40 0.24 -0.72 -20.97
CA GLU A 40 -1.00 -0.64 -20.20
C GLU A 40 -0.78 -0.05 -18.79
N LYS A 41 0.47 0.28 -18.44
CA LYS A 41 0.81 0.82 -17.12
C LYS A 41 0.26 2.25 -16.97
N ARG A 42 -0.58 2.43 -15.95
CA ARG A 42 -1.16 3.74 -15.60
C ARG A 42 -0.45 4.44 -14.45
N TYR A 43 0.24 3.68 -13.60
CA TYR A 43 0.85 4.20 -12.37
C TYR A 43 2.24 3.59 -12.15
N GLU A 44 3.16 4.37 -11.58
CA GLU A 44 4.43 3.87 -11.09
C GLU A 44 4.28 3.28 -9.68
N LEU A 45 3.55 3.98 -8.80
CA LEU A 45 3.34 3.56 -7.42
C LEU A 45 1.88 3.79 -7.01
N ILE A 46 1.33 2.88 -6.20
CA ILE A 46 0.11 3.08 -5.43
C ILE A 46 0.44 2.69 -4.00
N PHE A 47 0.10 3.53 -3.03
CA PHE A 47 0.35 3.24 -1.62
C PHE A 47 -0.79 3.68 -0.72
N GLY A 48 -0.85 3.07 0.46
CA GLY A 48 -1.77 3.45 1.52
C GLY A 48 -1.21 3.11 2.89
N TRP A 49 -1.48 3.95 3.88
CA TRP A 49 -1.10 3.67 5.27
C TRP A 49 -2.09 4.23 6.29
N GLY A 50 -1.92 3.77 7.52
CA GLY A 50 -2.90 3.99 8.58
C GLY A 50 -4.17 3.19 8.30
N ALA A 51 -5.04 3.03 9.28
CA ALA A 51 -6.29 2.32 9.07
C ALA A 51 -7.41 2.99 9.87
N THR A 52 -8.39 3.55 9.16
CA THR A 52 -9.64 4.00 9.78
C THR A 52 -10.57 2.82 10.03
N GLU A 53 -10.49 1.80 9.17
CA GLU A 53 -11.27 0.57 9.25
C GLU A 53 -10.42 -0.61 8.78
N VAL A 54 -10.61 -1.78 9.39
CA VAL A 54 -9.94 -3.03 9.03
C VAL A 54 -11.02 -4.09 8.77
N PHE A 55 -10.89 -4.79 7.65
CA PHE A 55 -11.85 -5.76 7.17
C PHE A 55 -11.27 -7.17 7.24
N THR A 56 -12.07 -8.08 7.80
CA THR A 56 -11.77 -9.52 7.87
C THR A 56 -12.52 -10.29 6.79
N GLU A 57 -12.25 -11.60 6.71
CA GLU A 57 -12.80 -12.53 5.71
C GLU A 57 -14.31 -12.38 5.47
N HIS A 58 -15.11 -12.30 6.54
CA HIS A 58 -16.56 -12.21 6.40
C HIS A 58 -17.03 -10.92 5.72
N GLN A 59 -16.36 -9.79 5.97
CA GLN A 59 -16.72 -8.50 5.39
C GLN A 59 -16.29 -8.39 3.93
N VAL A 60 -15.13 -8.97 3.59
CA VAL A 60 -14.61 -8.97 2.23
C VAL A 60 -15.49 -9.80 1.28
N VAL A 61 -16.02 -10.94 1.75
CA VAL A 61 -16.81 -11.87 0.92
C VAL A 61 -18.29 -11.45 0.78
N SER A 62 -18.81 -10.62 1.69
CA SER A 62 -20.25 -10.28 1.76
C SER A 62 -20.71 -9.09 0.92
N ASP A 63 -19.88 -8.58 0.00
CA ASP A 63 -20.16 -7.36 -0.80
C ASP A 63 -20.47 -6.12 0.05
N THR A 64 -19.97 -6.09 1.29
CA THR A 64 -20.17 -4.98 2.24
C THR A 64 -19.04 -3.95 2.19
N LEU A 65 -18.09 -4.11 1.26
CA LEU A 65 -17.00 -3.15 1.08
C LEU A 65 -17.55 -1.87 0.44
N GLY A 66 -17.72 -0.84 1.27
CA GLY A 66 -18.10 0.48 0.82
C GLY A 66 -17.09 1.07 -0.18
N ALA A 67 -17.55 2.07 -0.95
CA ALA A 67 -16.74 2.75 -1.94
C ALA A 67 -15.47 3.40 -1.36
N GLY A 68 -14.52 3.72 -2.25
CA GLY A 68 -13.26 4.37 -1.92
C GLY A 68 -12.08 3.41 -1.80
N TRP A 69 -10.98 3.89 -1.24
CA TRP A 69 -9.75 3.12 -1.14
C TRP A 69 -9.88 1.93 -0.19
N LYS A 70 -9.39 0.77 -0.64
CA LYS A 70 -9.22 -0.45 0.15
C LYS A 70 -7.88 -1.07 -0.26
N PHE A 71 -7.01 -1.26 0.72
CA PHE A 71 -5.68 -1.85 0.53
C PHE A 71 -5.61 -3.18 1.27
N GLY A 72 -5.01 -4.19 0.67
CA GLY A 72 -5.01 -5.51 1.28
C GLY A 72 -4.62 -6.63 0.33
N PHE A 73 -5.00 -7.84 0.71
CA PHE A 73 -4.73 -9.04 -0.06
C PHE A 73 -5.86 -10.08 0.08
N LEU A 74 -6.00 -10.89 -0.96
CA LEU A 74 -6.79 -12.11 -0.97
C LEU A 74 -5.81 -13.28 -0.99
N GLY A 75 -5.76 -14.03 0.10
CA GLY A 75 -4.94 -15.22 0.22
C GLY A 75 -5.56 -16.38 -0.54
N TYR A 76 -4.72 -17.33 -0.94
CA TYR A 76 -5.12 -18.45 -1.78
C TYR A 76 -6.21 -19.33 -1.14
N GLU A 77 -6.13 -19.58 0.17
CA GLU A 77 -7.08 -20.46 0.87
C GLU A 77 -8.50 -19.88 0.97
N LEU A 78 -8.69 -18.60 0.65
CA LEU A 78 -10.02 -18.00 0.53
C LEU A 78 -10.89 -18.71 -0.53
N ARG A 79 -10.28 -19.43 -1.49
CA ARG A 79 -10.99 -20.27 -2.47
C ARG A 79 -11.98 -21.25 -1.82
N THR A 80 -11.70 -21.72 -0.60
CA THR A 80 -12.53 -22.69 0.13
C THR A 80 -13.90 -22.12 0.54
N GLN A 81 -14.06 -20.80 0.55
CA GLN A 81 -15.36 -20.14 0.75
C GLN A 81 -16.25 -20.20 -0.51
N PHE A 82 -15.65 -20.41 -1.68
CA PHE A 82 -16.34 -20.41 -2.98
C PHE A 82 -16.45 -21.81 -3.58
N GLU A 83 -15.52 -22.70 -3.24
CA GLU A 83 -15.40 -24.04 -3.79
C GLU A 83 -15.26 -25.09 -2.67
N SER A 84 -15.90 -26.25 -2.85
CA SER A 84 -15.72 -27.40 -1.96
C SER A 84 -14.45 -28.17 -2.33
N VAL A 85 -13.30 -27.62 -1.95
CA VAL A 85 -11.98 -28.23 -2.15
C VAL A 85 -11.31 -28.54 -0.82
N THR A 86 -10.63 -29.69 -0.73
CA THR A 86 -9.90 -30.11 0.47
C THR A 86 -8.50 -29.52 0.47
N GLN A 87 -8.08 -28.90 1.57
CA GLN A 87 -6.69 -28.50 1.76
C GLN A 87 -5.86 -29.73 2.14
N GLU A 88 -4.96 -30.15 1.25
CA GLU A 88 -4.06 -31.30 1.50
C GLU A 88 -2.71 -30.90 2.10
N ASN A 89 -2.33 -29.63 1.99
CA ASN A 89 -1.04 -29.11 2.46
C ASN A 89 -1.16 -28.45 3.83
N ASP A 90 -0.19 -28.72 4.70
CA ASP A 90 -0.06 -28.04 5.98
C ASP A 90 0.26 -26.55 5.80
N ALA A 91 -0.37 -25.71 6.61
CA ALA A 91 -0.07 -24.28 6.63
C ALA A 91 1.32 -24.04 7.24
N LEU A 92 2.17 -23.29 6.54
CA LEU A 92 3.51 -22.91 7.02
C LEU A 92 3.48 -21.85 8.15
N GLY A 93 2.31 -21.32 8.48
CA GLY A 93 2.11 -20.35 9.55
C GLY A 93 0.65 -19.94 9.69
N GLN A 94 0.35 -19.17 10.73
CA GLN A 94 -0.97 -18.61 10.97
C GLN A 94 -1.07 -17.22 10.32
N TRP A 95 -1.50 -17.22 9.07
CA TRP A 95 -1.74 -16.00 8.30
C TRP A 95 -3.24 -15.81 8.09
N PRO A 96 -3.76 -14.59 8.12
CA PRO A 96 -5.15 -14.37 7.76
C PRO A 96 -5.38 -14.75 6.29
N HIS A 97 -6.51 -15.39 5.98
CA HIS A 97 -6.87 -15.73 4.60
C HIS A 97 -7.10 -14.47 3.74
N THR A 98 -7.53 -13.39 4.35
CA THR A 98 -7.62 -12.08 3.73
C THR A 98 -7.57 -11.00 4.80
N GLN A 99 -7.03 -9.85 4.45
CA GLN A 99 -7.08 -8.65 5.26
C GLN A 99 -7.07 -7.43 4.34
N PHE A 100 -8.03 -6.53 4.57
CA PHE A 100 -8.08 -5.23 3.91
C PHE A 100 -8.20 -4.12 4.95
N PHE A 101 -7.86 -2.89 4.57
CA PHE A 101 -8.09 -1.70 5.38
C PHE A 101 -8.49 -0.51 4.53
N THR A 102 -9.30 0.39 5.10
CA THR A 102 -9.49 1.74 4.59
C THR A 102 -8.35 2.60 5.13
N PRO A 103 -7.50 3.18 4.27
CA PRO A 103 -6.32 3.92 4.73
C PRO A 103 -6.70 5.26 5.35
N GLU A 104 -5.84 5.79 6.22
CA GLU A 104 -5.89 7.21 6.61
C GLU A 104 -5.29 8.11 5.53
N VAL A 105 -4.26 7.60 4.84
CA VAL A 105 -3.61 8.25 3.71
C VAL A 105 -3.48 7.27 2.55
N ALA A 106 -3.92 7.69 1.37
CA ALA A 106 -3.69 6.97 0.12
C ALA A 106 -2.90 7.85 -0.85
N GLY A 107 -2.09 7.27 -1.73
CA GLY A 107 -1.38 8.03 -2.75
C GLY A 107 -1.09 7.24 -4.01
N VAL A 108 -0.93 7.99 -5.10
CA VAL A 108 -0.68 7.49 -6.44
C VAL A 108 0.41 8.32 -7.09
N LEU A 109 1.45 7.66 -7.58
CA LEU A 109 2.43 8.25 -8.49
C LEU A 109 2.09 7.83 -9.92
N HIS A 110 1.69 8.79 -10.72
CA HIS A 110 1.39 8.61 -12.14
C HIS A 110 2.69 8.49 -12.97
N THR A 111 2.57 7.91 -14.15
CA THR A 111 3.70 7.71 -15.08
C THR A 111 4.30 9.00 -15.62
N ASP A 112 3.58 10.12 -15.54
CA ASP A 112 4.05 11.46 -15.91
C ASP A 112 4.83 12.17 -14.78
N GLY A 113 4.99 11.52 -13.63
CA GLY A 113 5.66 12.07 -12.45
C GLY A 113 4.78 12.96 -11.57
N THR A 114 3.45 12.92 -11.77
CA THR A 114 2.49 13.54 -10.85
C THR A 114 2.27 12.64 -9.63
N LEU A 115 2.41 13.19 -8.43
CA LEU A 115 2.08 12.51 -7.17
C LEU A 115 0.80 13.12 -6.60
N ASP A 116 -0.24 12.30 -6.50
CA ASP A 116 -1.49 12.62 -5.81
C ASP A 116 -1.53 11.92 -4.44
N ILE A 117 -1.93 12.64 -3.41
CA ILE A 117 -2.13 12.10 -2.06
C ILE A 117 -3.50 12.52 -1.52
N TRP A 118 -4.23 11.57 -0.96
CA TRP A 118 -5.53 11.74 -0.34
C TRP A 118 -5.44 11.50 1.17
N ALA A 119 -6.04 12.38 1.97
CA ALA A 119 -6.18 12.23 3.42
C ALA A 119 -7.51 12.79 3.91
N GLU A 120 -7.76 12.81 5.23
CA GLU A 120 -9.02 13.32 5.82
C GLU A 120 -9.29 14.79 5.45
N ASP A 121 -8.28 15.65 5.60
CA ASP A 121 -8.36 17.09 5.32
C ASP A 121 -7.12 17.61 4.56
N VAL A 122 -7.15 18.89 4.17
CA VAL A 122 -6.05 19.54 3.43
C VAL A 122 -4.74 19.51 4.22
N ALA A 123 -4.77 19.80 5.52
CA ALA A 123 -3.57 19.87 6.34
C ALA A 123 -2.94 18.49 6.51
N ALA A 124 -3.74 17.43 6.63
CA ALA A 124 -3.30 16.05 6.66
C ALA A 124 -2.69 15.61 5.32
N ALA A 125 -3.33 15.96 4.19
CA ALA A 125 -2.82 15.64 2.87
C ALA A 125 -1.48 16.33 2.60
N GLU A 126 -1.32 17.60 3.00
CA GLU A 126 -0.06 18.33 2.90
C GLU A 126 1.02 17.80 3.84
N ARG A 127 0.67 17.38 5.07
CA ARG A 127 1.62 16.72 5.99
C ARG A 127 2.15 15.44 5.37
N ALA A 128 1.26 14.58 4.88
CA ALA A 128 1.62 13.35 4.19
C ALA A 128 2.49 13.62 2.95
N MET A 129 2.14 14.64 2.15
CA MET A 129 2.95 15.07 1.02
C MET A 129 4.36 15.47 1.44
N ARG A 130 4.51 16.27 2.50
CA ARG A 130 5.83 16.63 3.03
C ARG A 130 6.61 15.43 3.53
N GLU A 131 5.96 14.47 4.21
CA GLU A 131 6.62 13.26 4.71
C GLU A 131 7.16 12.38 3.58
N VAL A 132 6.40 12.25 2.48
CA VAL A 132 6.76 11.46 1.30
C VAL A 132 7.81 12.16 0.44
N LEU A 133 7.76 13.48 0.32
CA LEU A 133 8.76 14.26 -0.41
C LEU A 133 10.05 14.51 0.39
N HIS A 134 10.05 14.27 1.70
CA HIS A 134 11.24 14.48 2.51
C HIS A 134 12.36 13.54 2.06
N ALA A 135 13.53 14.11 1.77
CA ALA A 135 14.71 13.32 1.45
C ALA A 135 15.03 12.38 2.63
N PRO A 136 15.41 11.12 2.35
CA PRO A 136 15.77 10.20 3.41
C PRO A 136 16.90 10.78 4.27
N THR A 137 16.69 10.85 5.58
CA THR A 137 17.77 11.15 6.53
C THR A 137 18.82 10.07 6.39
N SER A 138 20.05 10.47 6.04
CA SER A 138 21.22 9.63 5.75
C SER A 138 21.17 8.20 6.31
N ARG A 139 21.41 7.22 5.44
CA ARG A 139 21.63 5.79 5.75
C ARG A 139 22.28 5.60 7.12
N ALA A 140 21.56 5.00 8.06
CA ALA A 140 22.26 4.21 9.09
C ALA A 140 23.09 3.17 8.31
N SER A 141 24.41 3.19 8.51
CA SER A 141 25.36 2.27 7.90
C SER A 141 25.10 0.84 8.41
N GLY A 142 24.06 0.19 7.92
CA GLY A 142 23.81 -1.22 8.13
C GLY A 142 24.75 -2.02 7.25
N ASN A 143 25.87 -2.47 7.81
CA ASN A 143 26.71 -3.45 7.15
C ASN A 143 25.97 -4.78 7.14
N THR A 144 25.18 -5.06 6.10
CA THR A 144 24.77 -6.43 5.80
C THR A 144 25.96 -7.14 5.18
N SER A 145 26.89 -7.59 6.00
CA SER A 145 27.84 -8.63 5.59
C SER A 145 27.07 -9.94 5.54
N LEU A 146 26.99 -10.54 4.35
CA LEU A 146 26.65 -11.95 4.20
C LEU A 146 27.77 -12.75 4.89
N ASN A 147 27.44 -13.37 6.02
CA ASN A 147 28.26 -14.45 6.58
C ASN A 147 27.94 -15.76 5.85
#